data_AF-A0A5M5M915-F1
#
_entry.id   AF-A0A5M5M915-F1
#
_cell.length_a   1.000
_cell.length_b   1.000
_cell.length_c   1.000
_cell.angle_alpha   90.00
_cell.angle_beta   90.00
_cell.angle_gamma   90.00
#
_symmetry.space_group_name_H-M   'P 1'
#
loop_
_entity.id
_entity.type
_entity.pdbx_description
1 polymer ?
#
loop_
_entity_poly.entity_id
_entity_poly.type
_entity_poly.pdbx_seq_one_letter_code
_entity_poly.pdbx_strand_id
1 'polypeptide(L)'
;MKRNDSPDFVGLEELKRKQREQLYNFECWAASGKWNEFHRHHYDWWMFPYNQPSSYGEAYTVYDYEVNLLKKDSIFVRRYLRGVELLLLSWGWKLKDHKMVDNPDLFQDWADWPIRLYKCASSLLLFGFEKEFESVRMYALHLISEEKNFWYDGKDCSELFRMEILNMSELSEF
;
A
#
# COMPACT_ATOMS: atom_id res chain seq x y z
N MET A 1 -22.21 1.75 8.31
CA MET A 1 -20.83 1.26 8.09
C MET A 1 -20.88 0.22 6.99
N LYS A 2 -20.25 0.48 5.84
CA LYS A 2 -20.27 -0.44 4.69
C LYS A 2 -19.45 -1.70 5.02
N ARG A 3 -19.88 -2.85 4.52
CA ARG A 3 -19.21 -4.16 4.71
C ARG A 3 -19.11 -4.89 3.37
N ASN A 4 -18.20 -5.85 3.28
CA ASN A 4 -18.08 -6.67 2.09
C ASN A 4 -19.07 -7.84 2.18
N ASP A 5 -20.19 -7.72 1.45
CA ASP A 5 -21.25 -8.71 1.37
C ASP A 5 -21.11 -9.68 0.20
N SER A 6 -20.00 -9.58 -0.55
CA SER A 6 -19.75 -10.45 -1.70
C SER A 6 -19.61 -11.90 -1.25
N PRO A 7 -20.27 -12.86 -1.94
CA PRO A 7 -20.04 -14.28 -1.68
C PRO A 7 -18.60 -14.72 -1.95
N ASP A 8 -17.85 -13.93 -2.74
CA ASP A 8 -16.45 -14.19 -3.09
C ASP A 8 -15.47 -13.64 -2.05
N PHE A 9 -15.94 -12.89 -1.04
CA PHE A 9 -15.08 -12.35 0.00
C PHE A 9 -14.38 -13.48 0.76
N VAL A 10 -13.04 -13.44 0.79
CA VAL A 10 -12.25 -14.52 1.41
C VAL A 10 -12.39 -14.57 2.93
N GLY A 11 -12.94 -13.51 3.54
CA GLY A 11 -13.03 -13.37 4.99
C GLY A 11 -11.72 -12.85 5.61
N LEU A 12 -11.85 -12.29 6.82
CA LEU A 12 -10.72 -11.63 7.49
C LEU A 12 -9.59 -12.59 7.87
N GLU A 13 -9.91 -13.84 8.25
CA GLU A 13 -8.88 -14.80 8.66
C GLU A 13 -7.99 -15.22 7.49
N GLU A 14 -8.56 -15.45 6.32
CA GLU A 14 -7.79 -15.76 5.11
C GLU A 14 -6.99 -14.56 4.62
N LEU A 15 -7.58 -13.35 4.65
CA LEU A 15 -6.87 -12.11 4.33
C LEU A 15 -5.65 -11.91 5.25
N LYS A 16 -5.82 -12.10 6.57
CA LYS A 16 -4.71 -12.05 7.54
C LYS A 16 -3.67 -13.14 7.30
N ARG A 17 -4.09 -14.36 6.91
CA ARG A 17 -3.19 -15.46 6.57
C ARG A 17 -2.28 -15.09 5.39
N LYS A 18 -2.87 -14.62 4.29
CA LYS A 18 -2.12 -14.19 3.09
C LYS A 18 -1.22 -13.00 3.36
N GLN A 19 -1.69 -12.00 4.12
CA GLN A 19 -0.87 -10.86 4.52
C GLN A 19 0.37 -11.31 5.31
N ARG A 20 0.20 -12.23 6.26
CA ARG A 20 1.32 -12.78 7.03
C ARG A 20 2.33 -13.52 6.15
N GLU A 21 1.86 -14.36 5.24
CA GLU A 21 2.73 -15.08 4.30
C GLU A 21 3.48 -14.13 3.37
N GLN A 22 2.79 -13.09 2.90
CA GLN A 22 3.43 -12.07 2.07
C GLN A 22 4.48 -11.27 2.84
N LEU A 23 4.19 -10.89 4.08
CA LEU A 23 5.16 -10.19 4.91
C LEU A 23 6.41 -11.04 5.14
N TYR A 24 6.24 -12.34 5.40
CA TYR A 24 7.37 -13.25 5.53
C TYR A 24 8.24 -13.25 4.25
N ASN A 25 7.62 -13.23 3.07
CA ASN A 25 8.36 -13.11 1.81
C ASN A 25 9.09 -11.76 1.70
N PHE A 26 8.45 -10.64 2.04
CA PHE A 26 9.10 -9.33 2.05
C PHE A 26 10.31 -9.28 2.97
N GLU A 27 10.19 -9.83 4.18
CA GLU A 27 11.28 -9.89 5.15
C GLU A 27 12.44 -10.76 4.64
N CYS A 28 12.14 -11.93 4.05
CA CYS A 28 13.13 -12.78 3.42
C CYS A 28 13.84 -12.10 2.25
N TRP A 29 13.10 -11.39 1.40
CA TRP A 29 13.65 -10.70 0.23
C TRP A 29 14.55 -9.54 0.66
N ALA A 30 14.09 -8.69 1.57
CA ALA A 30 14.87 -7.57 2.09
C ALA A 30 16.13 -8.04 2.83
N ALA A 31 16.02 -9.07 3.67
CA ALA A 31 17.18 -9.63 4.37
C ALA A 31 18.22 -10.26 3.43
N SER A 32 17.79 -10.68 2.23
CA SER A 32 18.66 -11.28 1.22
C SER A 32 19.11 -10.31 0.12
N GLY A 33 18.78 -9.01 0.22
CA GLY A 33 19.05 -8.02 -0.84
C GLY A 33 18.33 -8.31 -2.17
N LYS A 34 17.25 -9.10 -2.14
CA LYS A 34 16.49 -9.52 -3.33
C LYS A 34 15.40 -8.52 -3.68
N TRP A 35 15.77 -7.25 -3.87
CA TRP A 35 14.81 -6.15 -4.08
C TRP A 35 13.94 -6.33 -5.33
N ASN A 36 14.50 -6.91 -6.39
CA ASN A 36 13.78 -7.25 -7.62
C ASN A 36 12.56 -8.18 -7.41
N GLU A 37 12.52 -8.96 -6.33
CA GLU A 37 11.38 -9.83 -6.03
C GLU A 37 10.11 -9.04 -5.66
N PHE A 38 10.27 -7.85 -5.05
CA PHE A 38 9.16 -6.93 -4.81
C PHE A 38 8.52 -6.47 -6.11
N HIS A 39 9.29 -6.32 -7.18
CA HIS A 39 8.82 -5.76 -8.44
C HIS A 39 8.08 -6.78 -9.31
N ARG A 40 8.39 -8.07 -9.15
CA ARG A 40 7.92 -9.16 -10.02
C ARG A 40 6.71 -9.93 -9.48
N HIS A 41 6.35 -9.75 -8.22
CA HIS A 41 5.27 -10.51 -7.59
C HIS A 41 3.98 -9.69 -7.46
N HIS A 42 2.85 -10.39 -7.49
CA HIS A 42 1.52 -9.83 -7.27
C HIS A 42 1.09 -10.06 -5.83
N TYR A 43 0.93 -8.99 -5.07
CA TYR A 43 0.55 -9.07 -3.66
C TYR A 43 -0.33 -7.93 -3.16
N ASP A 44 -0.54 -6.91 -4.01
CA ASP A 44 -1.09 -5.63 -3.59
C ASP A 44 -2.42 -5.78 -2.83
N TRP A 45 -3.26 -6.73 -3.24
CA TRP A 45 -4.63 -6.86 -2.73
C TRP A 45 -4.73 -7.39 -1.30
N TRP A 46 -3.86 -8.32 -0.89
CA TRP A 46 -3.85 -8.82 0.49
C TRP A 46 -2.83 -8.11 1.37
N MET A 47 -1.78 -7.51 0.79
CA MET A 47 -0.81 -6.71 1.53
C MET A 47 -1.34 -5.30 1.81
N PHE A 48 -2.05 -4.71 0.85
CA PHE A 48 -2.63 -3.35 0.91
C PHE A 48 -4.12 -3.36 0.51
N PRO A 49 -4.98 -4.03 1.28
CA PRO A 49 -6.40 -4.09 0.98
C PRO A 49 -7.02 -2.69 1.03
N TYR A 50 -7.93 -2.40 0.10
CA TYR A 50 -8.66 -1.14 0.01
C TYR A 50 -10.05 -1.36 -0.61
N ASN A 51 -10.82 -0.28 -0.77
CA ASN A 51 -12.25 -0.31 -1.09
C ASN A 51 -12.57 -0.40 -2.59
N GLN A 52 -11.66 -0.92 -3.41
CA GLN A 52 -11.89 -1.14 -4.83
C GLN A 52 -11.66 -2.60 -5.21
N PRO A 53 -12.45 -3.14 -6.15
CA PRO A 53 -12.30 -4.51 -6.61
C PRO A 53 -10.98 -4.72 -7.35
N SER A 54 -10.61 -5.99 -7.40
CA SER A 54 -9.40 -6.49 -8.05
C SER A 54 -9.71 -7.32 -9.28
N SER A 55 -8.68 -7.87 -9.92
CA SER A 55 -8.83 -8.97 -10.88
C SER A 55 -9.44 -10.23 -10.26
N TYR A 56 -9.46 -10.35 -8.92
CA TYR A 56 -10.19 -11.37 -8.16
C TYR A 56 -11.58 -10.89 -7.72
N GLY A 57 -12.13 -9.85 -8.36
CA GLY A 57 -13.38 -9.22 -7.93
C GLY A 57 -13.25 -8.63 -6.53
N GLU A 58 -14.28 -8.83 -5.71
CA GLU A 58 -14.35 -8.30 -4.34
C GLU A 58 -13.68 -9.20 -3.29
N ALA A 59 -12.96 -10.24 -3.70
CA ALA A 59 -12.39 -11.24 -2.81
C ALA A 59 -11.51 -10.66 -1.68
N TYR A 60 -10.79 -9.57 -1.95
CA TYR A 60 -9.93 -8.88 -0.98
C TYR A 60 -10.35 -7.43 -0.72
N THR A 61 -11.50 -7.01 -1.25
CA THR A 61 -12.02 -5.67 -1.01
C THR A 61 -12.41 -5.53 0.45
N VAL A 62 -12.02 -4.43 1.08
CA VAL A 62 -12.40 -4.13 2.46
C VAL A 62 -13.10 -2.78 2.50
N TYR A 63 -14.13 -2.70 3.34
CA TYR A 63 -14.84 -1.46 3.65
C TYR A 63 -14.69 -1.16 5.14
N ASP A 64 -15.34 -0.09 5.61
CA ASP A 64 -15.22 0.40 7.00
C ASP A 64 -15.40 -0.70 8.05
N TYR A 65 -16.31 -1.67 7.82
CA TYR A 65 -16.55 -2.76 8.75
C TYR A 65 -15.31 -3.64 8.93
N GLU A 66 -14.75 -4.12 7.82
CA GLU A 66 -13.55 -4.97 7.83
C GLU A 66 -12.34 -4.20 8.36
N VAL A 67 -12.18 -2.94 7.93
CA VAL A 67 -11.09 -2.05 8.36
C VAL A 67 -11.13 -1.84 9.87
N ASN A 68 -12.31 -1.59 10.45
CA ASN A 68 -12.44 -1.40 11.90
C ASN A 68 -12.16 -2.67 12.70
N LEU A 69 -12.42 -3.85 12.15
CA LEU A 69 -12.03 -5.11 12.79
C LEU A 69 -10.52 -5.35 12.67
N LEU A 70 -9.91 -5.09 11.51
CA LEU A 70 -8.48 -5.23 11.28
C LEU A 70 -7.66 -4.26 12.14
N LYS A 71 -8.12 -3.01 12.31
CA LYS A 71 -7.45 -2.00 13.16
C LYS A 71 -7.42 -2.38 14.64
N LYS A 72 -8.38 -3.17 15.11
CA LYS A 72 -8.39 -3.69 16.50
C LYS A 72 -7.37 -4.80 16.72
N ASP A 73 -6.88 -5.43 15.65
CA ASP A 73 -5.85 -6.46 15.70
C ASP A 73 -4.46 -5.81 15.60
N SER A 74 -3.85 -5.57 16.77
CA SER A 74 -2.53 -4.94 16.86
C SER A 74 -1.41 -5.71 16.15
N ILE A 75 -1.56 -7.03 15.98
CA ILE A 75 -0.59 -7.87 15.26
C ILE A 75 -0.74 -7.61 13.75
N PHE A 76 -1.98 -7.60 13.25
CA PHE A 76 -2.25 -7.26 11.85
C PHE A 76 -1.70 -5.87 11.50
N VAL A 77 -2.00 -4.86 12.32
CA VAL A 77 -1.56 -3.47 12.10
C VAL A 77 -0.04 -3.37 12.05
N ARG A 78 0.66 -3.99 13.00
CA ARG A 78 2.14 -3.98 13.03
C ARG A 78 2.73 -4.61 11.76
N ARG A 79 2.17 -5.74 11.33
CA ARG A 79 2.59 -6.44 10.10
C ARG A 79 2.30 -5.64 8.85
N TYR A 80 1.13 -5.01 8.80
CA TYR A 80 0.71 -4.14 7.70
C TYR A 80 1.69 -2.97 7.52
N LEU A 81 1.96 -2.21 8.59
CA LEU A 81 2.89 -1.07 8.53
C LEU A 81 4.33 -1.52 8.22
N ARG A 82 4.75 -2.70 8.68
CA ARG A 82 6.04 -3.28 8.29
C ARG A 82 6.09 -3.60 6.79
N GLY A 83 5.00 -4.11 6.23
CA GLY A 83 4.92 -4.37 4.79
C GLY A 83 4.94 -3.09 3.95
N VAL A 84 4.29 -2.02 4.42
CA VAL A 84 4.42 -0.67 3.83
C VAL A 84 5.88 -0.21 3.85
N GLU A 85 6.54 -0.27 5.01
CA GLU A 85 7.95 0.11 5.15
C GLU A 85 8.86 -0.66 4.18
N LEU A 86 8.66 -1.98 4.06
CA LEU A 86 9.46 -2.83 3.18
C LEU A 86 9.19 -2.58 1.70
N LEU A 87 7.93 -2.32 1.30
CA LEU A 87 7.61 -1.92 -0.07
C LEU A 87 8.34 -0.63 -0.44
N LEU A 88 8.22 0.41 0.39
CA LEU A 88 8.85 1.70 0.12
C LEU A 88 10.38 1.57 0.12
N LEU A 89 10.92 0.78 1.05
CA LEU A 89 12.35 0.49 1.11
C LEU A 89 12.85 -0.24 -0.14
N SER A 90 12.02 -1.10 -0.75
CA SER A 90 12.36 -1.78 -2.01
C SER A 90 12.48 -0.83 -3.20
N TRP A 91 11.89 0.36 -3.12
CA TRP A 91 12.05 1.44 -4.11
C TRP A 91 13.01 2.53 -3.64
N GLY A 92 13.79 2.26 -2.59
CA GLY A 92 14.79 3.18 -2.08
C GLY A 92 14.22 4.32 -1.25
N TRP A 93 13.00 4.21 -0.68
CA TRP A 93 12.44 5.21 0.24
C TRP A 93 12.39 4.72 1.68
N LYS A 94 12.93 5.52 2.61
CA LYS A 94 12.86 5.27 4.05
C LYS A 94 11.58 5.88 4.62
N LEU A 95 10.54 5.04 4.80
CA LEU A 95 9.20 5.47 5.24
C LEU A 95 9.22 6.41 6.46
N LYS A 96 10.00 6.10 7.50
CA LYS A 96 10.04 6.89 8.75
C LYS A 96 10.87 8.17 8.65
N ASP A 97 11.90 8.17 7.80
CA ASP A 97 12.84 9.27 7.67
C ASP A 97 12.44 10.26 6.56
N HIS A 98 11.45 9.88 5.75
CA HIS A 98 10.93 10.68 4.64
C HIS A 98 12.04 11.08 3.65
N LYS A 99 12.91 10.12 3.32
CA LYS A 99 14.06 10.35 2.43
C LYS A 99 14.43 9.12 1.62
N MET A 100 15.19 9.35 0.55
CA MET A 100 15.82 8.28 -0.21
C MET A 100 16.86 7.52 0.62
N VAL A 101 17.07 6.25 0.27
CA VAL A 101 18.15 5.41 0.78
C VAL A 101 19.48 5.94 0.23
N ASP A 102 20.45 6.13 1.13
CA ASP A 102 21.80 6.50 0.76
C ASP A 102 22.52 5.25 0.20
N ASN A 103 23.02 5.33 -1.05
CA ASN A 103 23.65 4.21 -1.77
C ASN A 103 22.74 2.96 -1.87
N PRO A 104 21.63 3.03 -2.63
CA PRO A 104 20.72 1.89 -2.79
C PRO A 104 21.41 0.68 -3.42
N ASP A 105 20.99 -0.52 -2.99
CA ASP A 105 21.41 -1.76 -3.63
C ASP A 105 20.86 -1.86 -5.07
N LEU A 106 21.38 -2.83 -5.84
CA LEU A 106 20.84 -3.15 -7.16
C LEU A 106 19.35 -3.51 -7.06
N PHE A 107 18.52 -2.90 -7.93
CA PHE A 107 17.06 -3.02 -7.96
C PHE A 107 16.33 -2.44 -6.75
N GLN A 108 17.01 -1.67 -5.89
CA GLN A 108 16.40 -0.93 -4.79
C GLN A 108 16.00 0.49 -5.22
N ASP A 109 15.27 0.58 -6.32
CA ASP A 109 14.90 1.81 -7.01
C ASP A 109 13.48 1.72 -7.57
N TRP A 110 12.95 2.87 -8.02
CA TRP A 110 11.61 2.94 -8.60
C TRP A 110 11.48 1.98 -9.81
N ALA A 111 10.50 1.09 -9.76
CA ALA A 111 10.32 0.02 -10.74
C ALA A 111 9.07 0.18 -11.62
N ASP A 112 8.60 1.41 -11.83
CA ASP A 112 7.47 1.76 -12.71
C ASP A 112 6.14 1.03 -12.40
N TRP A 113 5.82 0.92 -11.11
CA TRP A 113 4.55 0.35 -10.63
C TRP A 113 3.66 1.39 -9.91
N PRO A 114 3.18 2.45 -10.61
CA PRO A 114 2.39 3.51 -9.98
C PRO A 114 1.08 3.01 -9.36
N ILE A 115 0.47 1.98 -9.95
CA ILE A 115 -0.73 1.35 -9.38
C ILE A 115 -0.48 0.71 -8.01
N ARG A 116 0.71 0.15 -7.76
CA ARG A 116 1.05 -0.47 -6.47
C ARG A 116 1.23 0.60 -5.40
N LEU A 117 1.92 1.69 -5.73
CA LEU A 117 2.07 2.85 -4.86
C LEU A 117 0.70 3.47 -4.52
N TYR A 118 -0.17 3.62 -5.53
CA TYR A 118 -1.55 4.10 -5.38
C TYR A 118 -2.37 3.23 -4.43
N LYS A 119 -2.34 1.90 -4.59
CA LYS A 119 -3.06 0.97 -3.71
C LYS A 119 -2.54 1.02 -2.27
N CYS A 120 -1.22 1.07 -2.09
CA CYS A 120 -0.59 1.25 -0.78
C CYS A 120 -1.09 2.54 -0.11
N ALA A 121 -1.07 3.66 -0.83
CA ALA A 121 -1.51 4.95 -0.32
C ALA A 121 -3.02 5.00 -0.02
N SER A 122 -3.84 4.46 -0.93
CA SER A 122 -5.29 4.37 -0.74
C SER A 122 -5.66 3.50 0.47
N SER A 123 -4.94 2.40 0.67
CA SER A 123 -5.07 1.54 1.83
C SER A 123 -4.72 2.29 3.13
N LEU A 124 -3.62 3.06 3.15
CA LEU A 124 -3.24 3.86 4.32
C LEU A 124 -4.29 4.89 4.71
N LEU A 125 -4.87 5.60 3.73
CA LEU A 125 -5.98 6.52 3.96
C LEU A 125 -7.20 5.81 4.52
N LEU A 126 -7.61 4.70 3.90
CA LEU A 126 -8.77 3.93 4.35
C LEU A 126 -8.62 3.45 5.80
N PHE A 127 -7.40 3.07 6.19
CA PHE A 127 -7.10 2.67 7.57
C PHE A 127 -6.86 3.86 8.53
N GLY A 128 -6.74 5.09 8.03
CA GLY A 128 -6.47 6.29 8.83
C GLY A 128 -5.03 6.39 9.34
N PHE A 129 -4.05 5.86 8.60
CA PHE A 129 -2.62 5.98 8.91
C PHE A 129 -2.02 7.19 8.19
N GLU A 130 -2.43 8.39 8.60
CA GLU A 130 -2.14 9.66 7.92
C GLU A 130 -0.63 9.98 7.85
N LYS A 131 0.14 9.66 8.90
CA LYS A 131 1.59 9.94 8.92
C LYS A 131 2.32 9.12 7.87
N GLU A 132 2.01 7.83 7.80
CA GLU A 132 2.57 6.92 6.81
C GLU A 132 2.08 7.27 5.41
N PHE A 133 0.80 7.66 5.25
CA PHE A 133 0.29 8.16 3.98
C PHE A 133 1.07 9.40 3.50
N GLU A 134 1.31 10.38 4.36
CA GLU A 134 2.04 11.59 3.98
C GLU A 134 3.49 11.27 3.54
N SER A 135 4.16 10.32 4.18
CA SER A 135 5.47 9.85 3.72
C SER A 135 5.42 9.21 2.34
N VAL A 136 4.40 8.37 2.08
CA VAL A 136 4.17 7.75 0.76
C VAL A 136 3.85 8.81 -0.29
N ARG A 137 3.07 9.84 0.07
CA ARG A 137 2.75 10.97 -0.79
C ARG A 137 3.98 11.81 -1.12
N MET A 138 4.83 12.11 -0.15
CA MET A 138 6.11 12.79 -0.40
C MET A 138 6.98 12.02 -1.39
N TYR A 139 7.06 10.69 -1.24
CA TYR A 139 7.77 9.86 -2.21
C TYR A 139 7.16 9.93 -3.61
N ALA A 140 5.83 9.82 -3.72
CA ALA A 140 5.13 9.95 -5.00
C ALA A 140 5.35 11.32 -5.67
N LEU A 141 5.30 12.41 -4.89
CA LEU A 141 5.57 13.76 -5.37
C LEU A 141 7.02 13.95 -5.82
N HIS A 142 7.98 13.31 -5.14
CA HIS A 142 9.36 13.26 -5.59
C HIS A 142 9.47 12.57 -6.96
N LEU A 143 8.88 11.38 -7.13
CA LEU A 143 8.87 10.68 -8.43
C LEU A 143 8.20 11.50 -9.53
N ILE A 144 7.09 12.17 -9.21
CA ILE A 144 6.41 13.07 -10.14
C ILE A 144 7.32 14.24 -10.56
N SER A 145 8.08 14.82 -9.63
CA SER A 145 9.03 15.89 -9.94
C SER A 145 10.20 15.43 -10.81
N GLU A 146 10.51 14.13 -10.79
CA GLU A 146 11.46 13.47 -11.69
C GLU A 146 10.83 12.98 -13.00
N GLU A 147 9.62 13.46 -13.31
CA GLU A 147 8.88 13.14 -14.54
C GLU A 147 8.58 11.64 -14.73
N LYS A 148 8.51 10.86 -13.64
CA LYS A 148 8.12 9.44 -13.72
C LYS A 148 6.67 9.28 -14.17
N ASN A 149 6.40 8.21 -14.92
CA ASN A 149 5.06 7.92 -15.42
C ASN A 149 4.15 7.36 -14.31
N PHE A 150 2.96 7.96 -14.15
CA PHE A 150 1.93 7.51 -13.20
C PHE A 150 0.67 6.96 -13.88
N TRP A 151 0.65 6.86 -15.21
CA TRP A 151 -0.43 6.21 -15.93
C TRP A 151 -0.35 4.70 -15.83
N TYR A 152 -1.47 4.08 -15.49
CA TYR A 152 -1.63 2.62 -15.48
C TYR A 152 -3.03 2.25 -15.95
N ASP A 153 -3.13 1.43 -16.99
CA ASP A 153 -4.40 0.92 -17.53
C ASP A 153 -5.47 2.01 -17.75
N GLY A 154 -5.06 3.12 -18.39
CA GLY A 154 -5.95 4.26 -18.67
C GLY A 154 -6.30 5.14 -17.46
N LYS A 155 -5.72 4.89 -16.29
CA LYS A 155 -5.91 5.68 -15.06
C LYS A 155 -4.65 6.45 -14.71
N ASP A 156 -4.80 7.74 -14.39
CA ASP A 156 -3.74 8.53 -13.76
C ASP A 156 -3.70 8.23 -12.24
N CYS A 157 -2.65 7.54 -11.78
CA CYS A 157 -2.47 7.25 -10.37
C CYS A 157 -1.93 8.45 -9.58
N SER A 158 -1.50 9.54 -10.24
CA SER A 158 -0.90 10.70 -9.59
C SER A 158 -1.91 11.60 -8.88
N GLU A 159 -3.19 11.54 -9.27
CA GLU A 159 -4.26 12.40 -8.73
C GLU A 159 -4.32 12.33 -7.20
N LEU A 160 -4.25 11.13 -6.63
CA LEU A 160 -4.28 10.89 -5.18
C LEU A 160 -3.21 11.68 -4.41
N PHE A 161 -2.04 11.88 -5.03
CA PHE A 161 -0.89 12.49 -4.37
C PHE A 161 -0.85 14.01 -4.57
N ARG A 162 -1.45 14.50 -5.65
CA ARG A 162 -1.52 15.92 -6.01
C ARG A 162 -2.64 16.68 -5.30
N MET A 163 -3.64 15.98 -4.77
CA MET A 163 -4.71 16.61 -4.02
C MET A 163 -4.14 17.41 -2.84
N GLU A 164 -4.59 18.66 -2.68
CA GLU A 164 -4.43 19.37 -1.42
C GLU A 164 -5.28 18.64 -0.39
N ILE A 165 -4.64 18.09 0.66
CA ILE A 165 -5.36 17.52 1.79
C ILE A 165 -5.94 18.69 2.58
N LEU A 166 -7.06 19.24 2.11
CA LEU A 166 -7.91 20.10 2.92
C LEU A 166 -8.42 19.25 4.09
N ASN A 167 -8.24 19.75 5.31
CA ASN A 167 -8.56 19.10 6.59
C ASN A 167 -9.49 17.87 6.47
N MET A 168 -8.92 16.69 6.75
CA MET A 168 -9.60 15.38 6.67
C MET A 168 -10.79 15.20 7.66
N SER A 169 -11.21 16.25 8.37
CA SER A 169 -12.46 16.28 9.12
C SER A 169 -13.73 16.31 8.26
N GLU A 170 -13.62 16.59 6.95
CA GLU A 170 -14.78 16.72 6.05
C GLU A 170 -14.99 15.53 5.10
N LEU A 171 -14.03 14.60 5.01
CA LEU A 171 -14.13 13.44 4.10
C LEU A 171 -14.90 12.23 4.68
N SER A 172 -15.53 12.38 5.85
CA SER A 172 -16.37 11.33 6.45
C SER A 172 -17.82 11.32 5.95
N GLU A 173 -18.17 12.10 4.92
CA GLU A 173 -19.55 12.25 4.44
C GLU A 173 -19.79 11.86 2.96
N PHE A 174 -18.99 10.96 2.38
CA PHE A 174 -19.31 10.39 1.05
C PHE A 174 -19.24 8.86 1.02
#